data_AF-A0A1I7U6V0-F1
#
_entry.id   AF-A0A1I7U6V0-F1
#
_cell.length_a   1.000
_cell.length_b   1.000
_cell.length_c   1.000
_cell.angle_alpha   90.00
_cell.angle_beta   90.00
_cell.angle_gamma   90.00
#
_symmetry.space_group_name_H-M   'P 1'
#
loop_
_entity.id
_entity.type
_entity.pdbx_description
1 polymer ?
#
loop_
_entity_poly.entity_id
_entity_poly.type
_entity_poly.pdbx_seq_one_letter_code
_entity_poly.pdbx_strand_id
1 'polypeptide(L)'
;MAPQKTIIRIDIDTFTIWFIGREEITRIDRGSNGELNEKLSEIKQINRYDLLREFMDQFPRKRFEWAESIEVDGVTFPPSDTWNLKCDNLKLVFIGEDHVATWHQKTLKACKEFKKLELFCWGNDPEVIELISETTASQRYLVDYDTEISDEQLEKIEALDLRFNSNQLTPEAVKKRFQNYLKNGKLDDHLELYFNAPEDFNAIEQVFPEGLIFEKEEVEGEADGDFRGKITGGFQNIHGITDVRNIVCIKWGIDLARIDCEIIPKRIPVKCRLYPFDFR
;
A
#
# COMPACT_ATOMS: atom_id res chain seq x y z
N MET A 1 -22.42 3.76 25.68
CA MET A 1 -22.24 4.19 24.28
C MET A 1 -22.90 3.14 23.40
N ALA A 2 -23.67 3.54 22.39
CA ALA A 2 -24.24 2.58 21.44
C ALA A 2 -23.08 1.96 20.62
N PRO A 3 -23.03 0.63 20.46
CA PRO A 3 -21.95 0.01 19.70
C PRO A 3 -21.98 0.49 18.25
N GLN A 4 -20.81 0.90 17.78
CA GLN A 4 -20.63 1.50 16.48
C GLN A 4 -20.88 0.46 15.38
N LYS A 5 -21.55 0.88 14.31
CA LYS A 5 -21.66 0.08 13.09
C LYS A 5 -20.28 -0.04 12.48
N THR A 6 -19.87 -1.25 12.13
CA THR A 6 -18.59 -1.51 11.46
C THR A 6 -18.81 -2.39 10.24
N ILE A 7 -17.84 -2.36 9.34
CA ILE A 7 -17.87 -3.03 8.05
C ILE A 7 -16.57 -3.81 7.96
N ILE A 8 -16.70 -5.09 7.62
CA ILE A 8 -15.58 -5.93 7.22
C ILE A 8 -15.76 -6.23 5.75
N ARG A 9 -14.73 -6.04 4.95
CA ARG A 9 -14.74 -6.36 3.53
C ARG A 9 -13.69 -7.41 3.23
N ILE A 10 -14.08 -8.39 2.43
CA ILE A 10 -13.16 -9.33 1.82
C ILE A 10 -13.41 -9.36 0.33
N ASP A 11 -12.33 -9.23 -0.43
CA ASP A 11 -12.32 -9.52 -1.86
C ASP A 11 -11.44 -10.74 -2.12
N ILE A 12 -11.96 -11.65 -2.94
CA ILE A 12 -11.24 -12.81 -3.44
C ILE A 12 -11.45 -12.82 -4.95
N ASP A 13 -10.38 -12.61 -5.69
CA ASP A 13 -10.41 -12.36 -7.13
C ASP A 13 -11.40 -11.25 -7.48
N THR A 14 -12.42 -11.56 -8.26
CA THR A 14 -13.49 -10.64 -8.62
C THR A 14 -14.64 -10.62 -7.63
N PHE A 15 -14.68 -11.51 -6.63
CA PHE A 15 -15.82 -11.64 -5.74
C PHE A 15 -15.62 -10.83 -4.45
N THR A 16 -16.62 -10.00 -4.11
CA THR A 16 -16.58 -9.13 -2.93
C THR A 16 -17.69 -9.50 -1.95
N ILE A 17 -17.38 -9.53 -0.65
CA ILE A 17 -18.35 -9.65 0.43
C ILE A 17 -18.14 -8.54 1.45
N TRP A 18 -19.24 -7.90 1.86
CA TRP A 18 -19.26 -6.97 2.97
C TRP A 18 -20.09 -7.54 4.11
N PHE A 19 -19.48 -7.66 5.29
CA PHE A 19 -20.17 -7.99 6.54
C PHE A 19 -20.39 -6.70 7.32
N ILE A 20 -21.60 -6.15 7.21
CA ILE A 20 -21.99 -4.85 7.74
C ILE A 20 -22.83 -5.09 8.98
N GLY A 21 -22.26 -4.85 10.16
CA GLY A 21 -22.90 -5.28 11.40
C GLY A 21 -22.88 -4.26 12.52
N ARG A 22 -23.81 -4.45 13.45
CA ARG A 22 -23.85 -3.83 14.78
C ARG A 22 -24.32 -4.90 15.76
N GLU A 23 -23.54 -5.14 16.81
CA GLU A 23 -23.79 -6.23 17.78
C GLU A 23 -23.96 -7.59 17.04
N GLU A 24 -25.01 -8.34 17.36
CA GLU A 24 -25.34 -9.65 16.82
C GLU A 24 -26.20 -9.60 15.55
N ILE A 25 -26.28 -8.45 14.87
CA ILE A 25 -27.01 -8.32 13.61
C ILE A 25 -26.06 -7.89 12.52
N THR A 26 -26.03 -8.68 11.45
CA THR A 26 -25.15 -8.45 10.30
C THR A 26 -25.94 -8.52 9.01
N ARG A 27 -25.83 -7.47 8.21
CA ARG A 27 -26.18 -7.50 6.78
C ARG A 27 -24.96 -8.00 6.02
N ILE A 28 -25.15 -9.05 5.23
CA ILE A 28 -24.13 -9.60 4.34
C ILE A 28 -24.50 -9.17 2.93
N ASP A 29 -23.68 -8.31 2.36
CA ASP A 29 -23.79 -7.86 0.99
C ASP A 29 -22.75 -8.59 0.14
N ARG A 30 -23.07 -8.90 -1.11
CA ARG A 30 -22.16 -9.61 -2.03
C ARG A 30 -22.17 -8.98 -3.40
N GLY A 31 -21.06 -9.09 -4.09
CA GLY A 31 -20.85 -8.39 -5.34
C GLY A 31 -19.72 -8.95 -6.17
N SER A 32 -19.46 -8.26 -7.28
CA SER A 32 -18.28 -8.53 -8.09
C SER A 32 -17.59 -7.23 -8.48
N ASN A 33 -16.26 -7.22 -8.48
CA ASN A 33 -15.43 -6.05 -8.76
C ASN A 33 -15.82 -4.84 -7.90
N GLY A 34 -16.17 -5.06 -6.63
CA GLY A 34 -16.65 -4.02 -5.72
C GLY A 34 -18.07 -3.52 -5.99
N GLU A 35 -18.76 -4.01 -7.02
CA GLU A 35 -20.14 -3.64 -7.32
C GLU A 35 -21.13 -4.55 -6.59
N LEU A 36 -21.99 -3.93 -5.78
CA LEU A 36 -23.02 -4.62 -5.01
C LEU A 36 -24.06 -5.29 -5.94
N ASN A 37 -24.37 -6.55 -5.67
CA ASN A 37 -25.55 -7.20 -6.19
C ASN A 37 -26.61 -7.31 -5.08
N GLU A 38 -27.57 -6.38 -5.07
CA GLU A 38 -28.63 -6.31 -4.05
C GLU A 38 -29.44 -7.60 -3.91
N LYS A 39 -29.51 -8.43 -4.97
CA LYS A 39 -30.23 -9.71 -4.94
C LYS A 39 -29.52 -10.77 -4.10
N LEU A 40 -28.25 -10.56 -3.77
CA LEU A 40 -27.42 -11.46 -2.95
C LEU A 40 -27.25 -10.96 -1.51
N SER A 41 -27.93 -9.86 -1.16
CA SER A 41 -27.94 -9.30 0.18
C SER A 41 -28.84 -10.11 1.11
N GLU A 42 -28.36 -10.37 2.32
CA GLU A 42 -29.13 -11.04 3.37
C GLU A 42 -28.83 -10.43 4.74
N ILE A 43 -29.72 -10.66 5.71
CA ILE A 43 -29.51 -10.26 7.10
C ILE A 43 -29.52 -11.51 7.97
N LYS A 44 -28.52 -11.63 8.85
CA LYS A 44 -28.39 -12.71 9.83
C LYS A 44 -28.30 -12.15 11.25
N GLN A 45 -28.90 -12.87 12.19
CA GLN A 45 -28.81 -12.61 13.63
C GLN A 45 -27.56 -13.28 14.23
N ILE A 46 -26.42 -12.99 13.62
CA ILE A 46 -25.10 -13.47 14.03
C ILE A 46 -24.15 -12.28 13.89
N ASN A 47 -23.21 -12.08 14.83
CA ASN A 47 -22.20 -11.05 14.63
C ASN A 47 -21.34 -11.31 13.39
N ARG A 48 -20.85 -10.21 12.83
CA ARG A 48 -20.07 -10.19 11.59
C ARG A 48 -18.74 -10.95 11.65
N TYR A 49 -18.14 -11.06 12.83
CA TYR A 49 -16.85 -11.72 13.00
C TYR A 49 -17.00 -13.23 12.90
N ASP A 50 -18.04 -13.78 13.52
CA ASP A 50 -18.38 -15.20 13.44
C ASP A 50 -18.80 -15.58 12.03
N LEU A 51 -19.63 -14.75 11.37
CA LEU A 51 -20.01 -14.97 9.98
C LEU A 51 -18.80 -14.96 9.04
N LEU A 52 -17.86 -14.05 9.24
CA LEU A 52 -16.64 -14.04 8.46
C LEU A 52 -15.81 -15.30 8.76
N ARG A 53 -15.67 -15.68 10.03
CA ARG A 53 -14.92 -16.87 10.41
C ARG A 53 -15.50 -18.13 9.77
N GLU A 54 -16.81 -18.30 9.85
CA GLU A 54 -17.52 -19.40 9.18
C GLU A 54 -17.29 -19.39 7.67
N PHE A 55 -17.30 -18.21 7.04
CA PHE A 55 -17.03 -18.08 5.61
C PHE A 55 -15.61 -18.53 5.26
N MET A 56 -14.61 -18.04 5.99
CA MET A 56 -13.21 -18.33 5.74
C MET A 56 -12.82 -19.77 6.10
N ASP A 57 -13.41 -20.37 7.14
CA ASP A 57 -13.22 -21.78 7.48
C ASP A 57 -13.75 -22.72 6.39
N GLN A 58 -14.77 -22.28 5.64
CA GLN A 58 -15.29 -23.01 4.49
C GLN A 58 -14.49 -22.78 3.21
N PHE A 59 -13.66 -21.72 3.15
CA PHE A 59 -12.97 -21.31 1.93
C PHE A 59 -11.99 -22.38 1.41
N PRO A 60 -11.06 -22.94 2.24
CA PRO A 60 -10.19 -24.05 1.81
C PRO A 60 -10.96 -25.30 1.37
N ARG A 61 -12.12 -25.58 1.98
CA ARG A 61 -12.94 -26.77 1.68
C ARG A 61 -13.60 -26.70 0.29
N LYS A 62 -13.66 -25.52 -0.32
CA LYS A 62 -14.27 -25.30 -1.64
C LYS A 62 -13.29 -25.47 -2.81
N ARG A 63 -12.11 -26.07 -2.58
CA ARG A 63 -11.03 -26.32 -3.56
C ARG A 63 -10.30 -25.07 -4.05
N PHE A 64 -10.39 -23.97 -3.33
CA PHE A 64 -9.57 -22.79 -3.58
C PHE A 64 -8.23 -22.96 -2.84
N GLU A 65 -7.30 -23.66 -3.47
CA GLU A 65 -5.92 -23.79 -2.98
C GLU A 65 -5.09 -22.52 -3.23
N TRP A 66 -5.53 -21.70 -4.19
CA TRP A 66 -4.88 -20.48 -4.66
C TRP A 66 -5.93 -19.48 -5.16
N ALA A 67 -5.76 -18.20 -4.83
CA ALA A 67 -6.50 -17.08 -5.40
C ALA A 67 -5.55 -16.17 -6.19
N GLU A 68 -6.03 -15.48 -7.22
CA GLU A 68 -5.24 -14.45 -7.88
C GLU A 68 -5.06 -13.24 -6.96
N SER A 69 -6.13 -12.78 -6.31
CA SER A 69 -6.07 -11.64 -5.40
C SER A 69 -6.87 -11.85 -4.13
N ILE A 70 -6.32 -11.41 -2.99
CA ILE A 70 -7.00 -11.38 -1.70
C ILE A 70 -6.85 -9.97 -1.12
N GLU A 71 -7.98 -9.31 -0.84
CA GLU A 71 -8.04 -8.07 -0.06
C GLU A 71 -8.84 -8.32 1.22
N VAL A 72 -8.28 -7.92 2.37
CA VAL A 72 -8.96 -7.98 3.66
C VAL A 72 -8.92 -6.60 4.29
N ASP A 73 -10.09 -6.09 4.65
CA ASP A 73 -10.27 -4.74 5.17
C ASP A 73 -11.18 -4.73 6.41
N GLY A 74 -10.70 -4.12 7.50
CA GLY A 74 -11.49 -3.80 8.68
C GLY A 74 -11.68 -4.95 9.67
N VAL A 75 -10.84 -5.99 9.64
CA VAL A 75 -10.92 -7.11 10.59
C VAL A 75 -10.25 -6.77 11.92
N THR A 76 -10.90 -7.12 13.02
CA THR A 76 -10.41 -6.86 14.39
C THR A 76 -10.34 -8.14 15.22
N PHE A 77 -9.98 -9.25 14.59
CA PHE A 77 -9.82 -10.56 15.23
C PHE A 77 -8.71 -11.34 14.51
N PRO A 78 -8.07 -12.34 15.15
CA PRO A 78 -6.95 -13.05 14.55
C PRO A 78 -7.43 -14.04 13.47
N PRO A 79 -6.59 -14.36 12.47
CA PRO A 79 -6.91 -15.40 11.50
C PRO A 79 -6.94 -16.77 12.19
N SER A 80 -7.78 -17.68 11.70
CA SER A 80 -7.81 -19.07 12.20
C SER A 80 -6.55 -19.83 11.78
N ASP A 81 -6.06 -20.72 12.64
CA ASP A 81 -4.91 -21.58 12.34
C ASP A 81 -5.12 -22.46 11.10
N THR A 82 -6.37 -22.75 10.76
CA THR A 82 -6.70 -23.58 9.60
C THR A 82 -6.72 -22.81 8.27
N TRP A 83 -6.65 -21.48 8.29
CA TRP A 83 -6.65 -20.69 7.07
C TRP A 83 -5.32 -20.82 6.33
N ASN A 84 -5.37 -20.83 5.01
CA ASN A 84 -4.19 -20.86 4.16
C ASN A 84 -4.43 -19.93 2.97
N LEU A 85 -4.01 -18.67 3.12
CA LEU A 85 -4.34 -17.60 2.18
C LEU A 85 -3.20 -17.44 1.18
N LYS A 86 -3.19 -18.29 0.16
CA LYS A 86 -2.21 -18.21 -0.92
C LYS A 86 -2.75 -17.37 -2.07
N CYS A 87 -1.97 -16.39 -2.49
CA CYS A 87 -2.31 -15.55 -3.64
C CYS A 87 -1.10 -14.89 -4.29
N ASP A 88 -1.31 -14.39 -5.51
CA ASP A 88 -0.33 -13.54 -6.22
C ASP A 88 -0.39 -12.08 -5.74
N ASN A 89 -1.59 -11.59 -5.40
CA ASN A 89 -1.83 -10.20 -5.02
C ASN A 89 -2.48 -10.15 -3.64
N LEU A 90 -1.75 -9.63 -2.65
CA LEU A 90 -2.23 -9.51 -1.27
C LEU A 90 -2.41 -8.05 -0.90
N LYS A 91 -3.56 -7.74 -0.30
CA LYS A 91 -3.82 -6.44 0.31
C LYS A 91 -4.46 -6.57 1.69
N LEU A 92 -3.81 -6.03 2.72
CA LEU A 92 -4.30 -5.99 4.09
C LEU A 92 -4.48 -4.52 4.52
N VAL A 93 -5.68 -4.17 4.97
CA VAL A 93 -6.04 -2.79 5.33
C VAL A 93 -6.80 -2.78 6.65
N PHE A 94 -6.51 -1.80 7.52
CA PHE A 94 -7.26 -1.57 8.77
C PHE A 94 -7.46 -2.83 9.62
N ILE A 95 -6.41 -3.64 9.74
CA ILE A 95 -6.38 -4.77 10.68
C ILE A 95 -6.26 -4.21 12.10
N GLY A 96 -7.07 -4.71 13.03
CA GLY A 96 -7.01 -4.30 14.43
C GLY A 96 -5.62 -4.54 15.03
N GLU A 97 -5.10 -3.56 15.76
CA GLU A 97 -3.71 -3.48 16.26
C GLU A 97 -3.23 -4.78 16.91
N ASP A 98 -4.05 -5.37 17.80
CA ASP A 98 -3.78 -6.62 18.52
C ASP A 98 -3.61 -7.87 17.61
N HIS A 99 -3.94 -7.75 16.32
CA HIS A 99 -3.99 -8.87 15.38
C HIS A 99 -3.15 -8.65 14.13
N VAL A 100 -2.58 -7.46 13.94
CA VAL A 100 -1.72 -7.11 12.79
C VAL A 100 -0.64 -8.17 12.60
N ALA A 101 0.12 -8.48 13.64
CA ALA A 101 1.21 -9.46 13.56
C ALA A 101 0.72 -10.84 13.14
N THR A 102 -0.37 -11.34 13.75
CA THR A 102 -0.92 -12.67 13.42
C THR A 102 -1.39 -12.77 11.96
N TRP A 103 -1.99 -11.71 11.41
CA TRP A 103 -2.40 -11.65 10.01
C TRP A 103 -1.22 -11.63 9.04
N HIS A 104 -0.19 -10.83 9.33
CA HIS A 104 1.05 -10.81 8.55
C HIS A 104 1.74 -12.17 8.57
N GLN A 105 1.96 -12.74 9.76
CA GLN A 105 2.57 -14.06 9.87
C GLN A 105 1.79 -15.12 9.08
N LYS A 106 0.46 -15.09 9.16
CA LYS A 106 -0.38 -16.07 8.47
C LYS A 106 -0.27 -16.00 6.95
N THR A 107 -0.22 -14.79 6.40
CA THR A 107 -0.21 -14.54 4.95
C THR A 107 1.21 -14.65 4.37
N LEU A 108 2.21 -14.06 5.02
CA LEU A 108 3.60 -14.06 4.56
C LEU A 108 4.33 -15.40 4.78
N LYS A 109 3.86 -16.27 5.70
CA LYS A 109 4.34 -17.66 5.78
C LYS A 109 3.72 -18.53 4.67
N ALA A 110 2.55 -18.16 4.15
CA ALA A 110 1.86 -18.92 3.11
C ALA A 110 2.41 -18.62 1.70
N CYS A 111 2.83 -17.37 1.45
CA CYS A 111 3.44 -16.89 0.21
C CYS A 111 4.64 -15.97 0.51
N LYS A 112 5.74 -16.18 -0.21
CA LYS A 112 6.95 -15.32 -0.15
C LYS A 112 7.17 -14.48 -1.41
N GLU A 113 6.54 -14.88 -2.51
CA GLU A 113 6.67 -14.23 -3.81
C GLU A 113 5.30 -13.70 -4.21
N PHE A 114 5.21 -12.39 -4.43
CA PHE A 114 3.99 -11.71 -4.84
C PHE A 114 4.16 -11.01 -6.19
N LYS A 115 3.07 -10.79 -6.90
CA LYS A 115 2.98 -9.75 -7.93
C LYS A 115 2.78 -8.40 -7.26
N LYS A 116 1.83 -8.33 -6.33
CA LYS A 116 1.50 -7.11 -5.58
C LYS A 116 1.37 -7.44 -4.09
N LEU A 117 2.11 -6.72 -3.26
CA LEU A 117 2.02 -6.78 -1.81
C LEU A 117 1.66 -5.40 -1.28
N GLU A 118 0.54 -5.31 -0.59
CA GLU A 118 0.01 -4.07 -0.02
C GLU A 118 -0.38 -4.29 1.45
N LEU A 119 0.42 -3.75 2.38
CA LEU A 119 0.27 -3.93 3.82
C LEU A 119 0.08 -2.55 4.47
N PHE A 120 -1.16 -2.08 4.53
CA PHE A 120 -1.52 -0.76 5.09
C PHE A 120 -1.91 -0.87 6.57
N CYS A 121 -1.01 -1.46 7.35
CA CYS A 121 -1.19 -1.70 8.77
C CYS A 121 0.12 -1.41 9.49
N TRP A 122 0.09 -0.51 10.45
CA TRP A 122 1.29 -0.15 11.22
C TRP A 122 1.61 -1.21 12.28
N GLY A 123 2.90 -1.46 12.51
CA GLY A 123 3.41 -2.30 13.59
C GLY A 123 4.94 -2.39 13.58
N ASN A 124 5.50 -3.12 14.55
CA ASN A 124 6.94 -3.25 14.78
C ASN A 124 7.37 -4.61 15.36
N ASP A 125 6.53 -5.64 15.23
CA ASP A 125 6.84 -7.02 15.62
C ASP A 125 8.06 -7.56 14.84
N PRO A 126 9.16 -7.96 15.52
CA PRO A 126 10.39 -8.39 14.87
C PRO A 126 10.24 -9.64 13.98
N GLU A 127 9.37 -10.60 14.35
CA GLU A 127 9.15 -11.79 13.53
C GLU A 127 8.47 -11.42 12.21
N VAL A 128 7.60 -10.40 12.23
CA VAL A 128 6.97 -9.87 11.02
C VAL A 128 7.98 -9.12 10.15
N ILE A 129 8.88 -8.33 10.75
CA ILE A 129 9.95 -7.64 10.01
C ILE A 129 10.81 -8.65 9.25
N GLU A 130 11.25 -9.72 9.92
CA GLU A 130 12.03 -10.79 9.30
C GLU A 130 11.26 -11.39 8.12
N LEU A 131 9.98 -11.73 8.30
CA LEU A 131 9.15 -12.28 7.23
C LEU A 131 8.99 -11.33 6.04
N ILE A 132 8.79 -10.03 6.30
CA ILE A 132 8.68 -8.98 5.27
C ILE A 132 9.99 -8.89 4.49
N SER A 133 11.14 -8.88 5.16
CA SER A 133 12.47 -8.81 4.53
C SER A 133 12.78 -9.99 3.60
N GLU A 134 12.14 -11.14 3.84
CA GLU A 134 12.24 -12.35 3.01
C GLU A 134 11.23 -12.38 1.86
N THR A 135 10.27 -11.44 1.83
CA THR A 135 9.24 -11.40 0.79
C THR A 135 9.69 -10.56 -0.39
N THR A 136 9.21 -10.90 -1.58
CA THR A 136 9.49 -10.16 -2.80
C THR A 136 8.20 -9.83 -3.52
N ALA A 137 8.19 -8.71 -4.23
CA ALA A 137 7.12 -8.37 -5.16
C ALA A 137 7.68 -7.87 -6.50
N SER A 138 7.07 -8.33 -7.59
CA SER A 138 7.51 -8.05 -8.96
C SER A 138 6.86 -6.82 -9.60
N GLN A 139 5.69 -6.39 -9.12
CA GLN A 139 4.96 -5.24 -9.69
C GLN A 139 4.76 -4.11 -8.69
N ARG A 140 4.30 -4.42 -7.47
CA ARG A 140 3.99 -3.43 -6.44
C ARG A 140 4.35 -3.92 -5.05
N TYR A 141 4.99 -3.06 -4.27
CA TYR A 141 5.39 -3.33 -2.89
C TYR A 141 5.10 -2.10 -2.02
N LEU A 142 3.96 -2.09 -1.34
CA LEU A 142 3.52 -0.99 -0.47
C LEU A 142 3.37 -1.52 0.96
N VAL A 143 4.21 -1.10 1.88
CA VAL A 143 4.27 -1.64 3.24
C VAL A 143 4.41 -0.50 4.25
N ASP A 144 3.38 -0.29 5.07
CA ASP A 144 3.36 0.69 6.17
C ASP A 144 3.96 0.11 7.47
N TYR A 145 5.11 -0.56 7.33
CA TYR A 145 5.87 -1.19 8.42
C TYR A 145 7.33 -0.71 8.33
N ASP A 146 8.07 -0.69 9.45
CA ASP A 146 9.52 -0.58 9.37
C ASP A 146 10.08 -1.92 8.88
N THR A 147 10.66 -1.91 7.69
CA THR A 147 11.03 -3.13 6.98
C THR A 147 12.47 -3.57 7.24
N GLU A 148 13.29 -2.72 7.84
CA GLU A 148 14.75 -2.92 8.00
C GLU A 148 15.48 -3.31 6.70
N ILE A 149 14.89 -3.04 5.53
CA ILE A 149 15.48 -3.36 4.22
C ILE A 149 16.80 -2.59 4.05
N SER A 150 17.88 -3.33 3.80
CA SER A 150 19.21 -2.75 3.50
C SER A 150 19.32 -2.25 2.06
N ASP A 151 20.38 -1.49 1.79
CA ASP A 151 20.74 -1.04 0.44
C ASP A 151 20.83 -2.20 -0.57
N GLU A 152 21.48 -3.33 -0.20
CA GLU A 152 21.62 -4.50 -1.08
C GLU A 152 20.31 -5.26 -1.29
N GLN A 153 19.39 -5.22 -0.31
CA GLN A 153 18.06 -5.79 -0.46
C GLN A 153 17.20 -4.92 -1.38
N LEU A 154 17.27 -3.59 -1.24
CA LEU A 154 16.56 -2.64 -2.10
C LEU A 154 16.93 -2.80 -3.58
N GLU A 155 18.21 -3.05 -3.89
CA GLU A 155 18.68 -3.29 -5.26
C GLU A 155 18.04 -4.55 -5.90
N LYS A 156 17.60 -5.52 -5.09
CA LYS A 156 16.95 -6.77 -5.56
C LYS A 156 15.45 -6.65 -5.75
N ILE A 157 14.81 -5.59 -5.24
CA ILE A 157 13.36 -5.40 -5.37
C ILE A 157 13.03 -5.00 -6.82
N GLU A 158 12.30 -5.86 -7.51
CA GLU A 158 11.90 -5.62 -8.90
C GLU A 158 10.81 -4.55 -9.04
N ALA A 159 9.83 -4.52 -8.12
CA ALA A 159 8.69 -3.60 -8.15
C ALA A 159 9.09 -2.12 -8.09
N LEU A 160 8.76 -1.35 -9.13
CA LEU A 160 9.04 0.10 -9.18
C LEU A 160 7.95 0.94 -8.53
N ASP A 161 6.74 0.40 -8.39
CA ASP A 161 5.71 0.94 -7.53
C ASP A 161 5.96 0.49 -6.10
N LEU A 162 6.58 1.37 -5.31
CA LEU A 162 7.31 1.03 -4.12
C LEU A 162 7.08 2.07 -3.03
N ARG A 163 6.56 1.60 -1.90
CA ARG A 163 6.39 2.39 -0.68
C ARG A 163 6.80 1.56 0.53
N PHE A 164 7.81 2.01 1.27
CA PHE A 164 8.10 1.43 2.59
C PHE A 164 8.99 2.34 3.44
N ASN A 165 9.09 2.01 4.73
CA ASN A 165 10.02 2.63 5.65
C ASN A 165 11.21 1.71 5.97
N SER A 166 12.43 2.25 5.95
CA SER A 166 13.61 1.57 6.48
C SER A 166 14.66 2.58 6.95
N ASN A 167 15.10 2.45 8.20
CA ASN A 167 16.20 3.24 8.75
C ASN A 167 17.59 2.74 8.33
N GLN A 168 17.67 1.66 7.55
CA GLN A 168 18.92 1.07 7.06
C GLN A 168 19.35 1.64 5.71
N LEU A 169 18.47 2.38 5.03
CA LEU A 169 18.76 2.92 3.70
C LEU A 169 19.66 4.15 3.78
N THR A 170 20.64 4.19 2.89
CA THR A 170 21.51 5.37 2.70
C THR A 170 20.98 6.30 1.60
N PRO A 171 21.33 7.60 1.62
CA PRO A 171 20.97 8.53 0.54
C PRO A 171 21.45 8.07 -0.84
N GLU A 172 22.61 7.40 -0.91
CA GLU A 172 23.16 6.87 -2.17
C GLU A 172 22.33 5.71 -2.72
N ALA A 173 21.86 4.79 -1.88
CA ALA A 173 20.98 3.72 -2.34
C ALA A 173 19.62 4.27 -2.79
N VAL A 174 19.08 5.25 -2.07
CA VAL A 174 17.85 5.96 -2.48
C VAL A 174 18.05 6.68 -3.81
N LYS A 175 19.19 7.35 -4.01
CA LYS A 175 19.55 7.97 -5.30
C LYS A 175 19.57 6.97 -6.44
N LYS A 176 20.27 5.84 -6.29
CA LYS A 176 20.30 4.76 -7.29
C LYS A 176 18.89 4.22 -7.58
N ARG A 177 18.10 4.00 -6.52
CA ARG A 177 16.72 3.51 -6.68
C ARG A 177 15.87 4.53 -7.43
N PHE A 178 16.02 5.80 -7.12
CA PHE A 178 15.30 6.87 -7.77
C PHE A 178 15.68 7.02 -9.25
N GLN A 179 16.97 6.87 -9.61
CA GLN A 179 17.41 6.78 -11.01
C GLN A 179 16.74 5.62 -11.74
N ASN A 180 16.68 4.45 -11.09
CA ASN A 180 16.04 3.28 -11.66
C ASN A 180 14.54 3.52 -11.90
N TYR A 181 13.85 4.13 -10.93
CA TYR A 181 12.44 4.53 -11.05
C TYR A 181 12.21 5.52 -12.21
N LEU A 182 13.03 6.57 -12.33
CA LEU A 182 12.89 7.53 -13.44
C LEU A 182 13.12 6.86 -14.80
N LYS A 183 14.07 5.92 -14.88
CA LYS A 183 14.43 5.22 -16.12
C LYS A 183 13.40 4.17 -16.53
N ASN A 184 12.87 3.40 -15.58
CA ASN A 184 12.09 2.19 -15.86
C ASN A 184 10.63 2.24 -15.37
N GLY A 185 10.26 3.26 -14.58
CA GLY A 185 8.92 3.38 -14.02
C GLY A 185 7.87 3.64 -15.09
N LYS A 186 6.66 3.13 -14.85
CA LYS A 186 5.45 3.27 -15.66
C LYS A 186 4.59 4.45 -15.20
N LEU A 187 3.45 4.62 -15.85
CA LEU A 187 2.56 5.77 -15.63
C LEU A 187 1.91 5.78 -14.24
N ASP A 188 1.67 4.59 -13.70
CA ASP A 188 0.96 4.33 -12.46
C ASP A 188 1.88 3.96 -11.29
N ASP A 189 3.20 3.91 -11.50
CA ASP A 189 4.17 3.60 -10.45
C ASP A 189 4.40 4.82 -9.55
N HIS A 190 4.43 4.60 -8.24
CA HIS A 190 4.75 5.60 -7.22
C HIS A 190 6.02 5.17 -6.45
N LEU A 191 6.94 6.10 -6.19
CA LEU A 191 8.10 5.85 -5.33
C LEU A 191 7.97 6.66 -4.03
N GLU A 192 7.87 6.00 -2.90
CA GLU A 192 7.91 6.61 -1.57
C GLU A 192 8.85 5.82 -0.65
N LEU A 193 10.00 6.37 -0.31
CA LEU A 193 10.99 5.70 0.56
C LEU A 193 11.36 6.59 1.72
N TYR A 194 11.40 6.01 2.91
CA TYR A 194 12.00 6.62 4.08
C TYR A 194 13.38 6.02 4.31
N PHE A 195 14.35 6.86 4.70
CA PHE A 195 15.75 6.49 4.80
C PHE A 195 16.48 7.34 5.84
N ASN A 196 17.67 6.88 6.25
CA ASN A 196 18.51 7.60 7.18
C ASN A 196 19.30 8.71 6.47
N ALA A 197 19.20 9.94 6.98
CA ALA A 197 19.82 11.13 6.42
C ALA A 197 20.81 11.76 7.41
N PRO A 198 22.02 12.16 6.93
CA PRO A 198 23.02 12.79 7.79
C PRO A 198 22.57 14.17 8.28
N GLU A 199 23.29 14.74 9.25
CA GLU A 199 22.96 16.05 9.84
C GLU A 199 22.93 17.17 8.79
N ASP A 200 23.89 17.16 7.86
CA ASP A 200 24.08 18.10 6.75
C ASP A 200 23.33 17.70 5.47
N PHE A 201 22.21 17.00 5.63
CA PHE A 201 21.43 16.48 4.50
C PHE A 201 21.03 17.57 3.50
N ASN A 202 21.21 17.27 2.21
CA ASN A 202 20.71 18.09 1.12
C ASN A 202 20.16 17.20 0.00
N ALA A 203 18.86 17.30 -0.27
CA ALA A 203 18.17 16.46 -1.24
C ALA A 203 18.76 16.58 -2.66
N ILE A 204 19.07 17.80 -3.11
CA ILE A 204 19.58 18.06 -4.45
C ILE A 204 20.98 17.44 -4.62
N GLU A 205 21.84 17.62 -3.63
CA GLU A 205 23.24 17.18 -3.71
C GLU A 205 23.39 15.67 -3.49
N GLN A 206 22.60 15.10 -2.57
CA GLN A 206 22.83 13.74 -2.06
C GLN A 206 21.87 12.70 -2.63
N VAL A 207 20.63 13.08 -2.97
CA VAL A 207 19.59 12.12 -3.39
C VAL A 207 19.26 12.27 -4.87
N PHE A 208 19.26 13.48 -5.40
CA PHE A 208 18.83 13.69 -6.78
C PHE A 208 19.93 13.34 -7.79
N PRO A 209 19.56 12.65 -8.88
CA PRO A 209 20.43 12.43 -10.03
C PRO A 209 20.88 13.74 -10.66
N GLU A 210 22.12 13.78 -11.16
CA GLU A 210 22.63 14.92 -11.89
C GLU A 210 21.86 15.15 -13.19
N GLY A 211 21.69 16.42 -13.57
CA GLY A 211 21.07 16.81 -14.83
C GLY A 211 19.54 16.86 -14.83
N LEU A 212 18.88 16.51 -13.73
CA LEU A 212 17.43 16.72 -13.57
C LEU A 212 17.08 18.21 -13.66
N ILE A 213 15.95 18.49 -14.33
CA ILE A 213 15.41 19.83 -14.49
C ILE A 213 14.21 19.96 -13.56
N PHE A 214 14.28 20.94 -12.67
CA PHE A 214 13.27 21.15 -11.63
C PHE A 214 12.53 22.47 -11.78
N GLU A 215 11.27 22.46 -11.35
CA GLU A 215 10.50 23.64 -10.99
C GLU A 215 10.26 23.57 -9.46
N LYS A 216 11.02 24.37 -8.70
CA LYS A 216 10.93 24.39 -7.23
C LYS A 216 9.64 25.12 -6.81
N GLU A 217 8.95 24.57 -5.81
CA GLU A 217 7.82 25.23 -5.16
C GLU A 217 8.33 25.93 -3.89
N GLU A 218 8.08 27.24 -3.78
CA GLU A 218 8.42 27.98 -2.56
C GLU A 218 7.41 27.64 -1.46
N VAL A 219 7.91 27.09 -0.34
CA VAL A 219 7.10 26.77 0.83
C VAL A 219 7.70 27.50 2.04
N GLU A 220 6.89 28.31 2.72
CA GLU A 220 7.31 28.98 3.95
C GLU A 220 7.70 27.95 5.02
N GLY A 221 8.87 28.13 5.63
CA GLY A 221 9.37 27.25 6.69
C GLY A 221 9.98 25.92 6.22
N GLU A 222 10.28 25.78 4.93
CA GLU A 222 11.10 24.68 4.41
C GLU A 222 12.50 24.71 5.07
N ALA A 223 12.95 23.56 5.58
CA ALA A 223 14.27 23.47 6.20
C ALA A 223 15.38 23.54 5.14
N ASP A 224 16.55 24.03 5.54
CA ASP A 224 17.72 24.01 4.65
C ASP A 224 18.02 22.56 4.23
N GLY A 225 18.14 22.32 2.92
CA GLY A 225 18.40 21.00 2.33
C GLY A 225 17.15 20.22 1.89
N ASP A 226 15.96 20.62 2.35
CA ASP A 226 14.69 20.06 1.86
C ASP A 226 14.39 20.50 0.42
N PHE A 227 13.59 19.69 -0.27
CA PHE A 227 13.10 20.00 -1.59
C PHE A 227 11.64 19.63 -1.79
N ARG A 228 10.86 20.58 -2.31
CA ARG A 228 9.54 20.36 -2.89
C ARG A 228 9.44 21.00 -4.27
N GLY A 229 8.89 20.26 -5.22
CA GLY A 229 8.64 20.80 -6.54
C GLY A 229 8.28 19.75 -7.57
N LYS A 230 8.64 20.04 -8.82
CA LYS A 230 8.33 19.20 -9.97
C LYS A 230 9.57 18.88 -10.77
N ILE A 231 9.62 17.67 -11.32
CA ILE A 231 10.61 17.27 -12.32
C ILE A 231 9.97 17.48 -13.69
N THR A 232 10.52 18.42 -14.45
CA THR A 232 10.01 18.80 -15.77
C THR A 232 10.85 18.23 -16.91
N GLY A 233 12.03 17.64 -16.60
CA GLY A 233 12.88 16.98 -17.58
C GLY A 233 14.21 16.51 -16.99
N GLY A 234 15.19 16.25 -17.87
CA GLY A 234 16.54 15.84 -17.46
C GLY A 234 16.73 14.35 -17.21
N PHE A 235 15.74 13.51 -17.55
CA PHE A 235 15.83 12.05 -17.48
C PHE A 235 15.32 11.40 -18.77
N GLN A 236 15.74 10.16 -19.02
CA GLN A 236 15.25 9.35 -20.14
C GLN A 236 14.62 8.07 -19.61
N ASN A 237 13.32 7.91 -19.87
CA ASN A 237 12.57 6.72 -19.52
C ASN A 237 12.49 5.75 -20.71
N ILE A 238 12.69 4.45 -20.48
CA ILE A 238 12.71 3.43 -21.54
C ILE A 238 11.35 3.21 -22.21
N HIS A 239 10.26 3.59 -21.54
CA HIS A 239 8.90 3.53 -22.06
C HIS A 239 8.48 4.82 -22.78
N GLY A 240 9.39 5.80 -22.91
CA GLY A 240 9.11 7.09 -23.55
C GLY A 240 8.21 8.02 -22.71
N ILE A 241 8.09 7.76 -21.41
CA ILE A 241 7.31 8.59 -20.48
C ILE A 241 8.11 9.86 -20.18
N THR A 242 7.54 11.01 -20.53
CA THR A 242 8.13 12.34 -20.30
C THR A 242 7.20 13.23 -19.47
N ASP A 243 6.18 12.65 -18.85
CA ASP A 243 5.21 13.37 -18.04
C ASP A 243 5.89 14.01 -16.80
N VAL A 244 5.40 15.18 -16.41
CA VAL A 244 5.88 15.92 -15.25
C VAL A 244 5.59 15.11 -13.98
N ARG A 245 6.56 15.09 -13.06
CA ARG A 245 6.45 14.37 -11.79
C ARG A 245 6.44 15.35 -10.62
N ASN A 246 5.59 15.10 -9.63
CA ASN A 246 5.75 15.70 -8.32
C ASN A 246 6.96 15.05 -7.64
N ILE A 247 7.75 15.83 -6.91
CA ILE A 247 8.85 15.32 -6.11
C ILE A 247 8.90 16.08 -4.78
N VAL A 248 8.96 15.31 -3.70
CA VAL A 248 9.19 15.82 -2.35
C VAL A 248 10.34 15.02 -1.76
N CYS A 249 11.37 15.70 -1.27
CA CYS A 249 12.42 15.08 -0.50
C CYS A 249 12.73 15.92 0.71
N ILE A 250 12.34 15.44 1.90
CA ILE A 250 12.36 16.23 3.13
C ILE A 250 12.87 15.41 4.30
N LYS A 251 13.51 16.09 5.24
CA LYS A 251 14.03 15.52 6.48
C LYS A 251 13.14 15.87 7.68
N TRP A 252 12.93 14.91 8.56
CA TRP A 252 12.25 15.07 9.85
C TRP A 252 13.15 14.65 11.00
N GLY A 253 13.16 15.46 12.05
CA GLY A 253 13.94 15.14 13.25
C GLY A 253 15.44 15.13 12.97
N ILE A 254 16.15 14.19 13.60
CA ILE A 254 17.62 14.17 13.60
C ILE A 254 18.16 13.49 12.34
N ASP A 255 17.54 12.39 11.92
CA ASP A 255 18.15 11.41 11.01
C ASP A 255 17.16 10.75 10.04
N LEU A 256 15.87 11.08 10.04
CA LEU A 256 14.90 10.47 9.13
C LEU A 256 14.61 11.39 7.94
N ALA A 257 14.73 10.91 6.71
CA ALA A 257 14.24 11.60 5.53
C ALA A 257 13.29 10.73 4.72
N ARG A 258 12.55 11.37 3.81
CA ARG A 258 11.71 10.68 2.82
C ARG A 258 11.90 11.29 1.46
N ILE A 259 11.90 10.44 0.43
CA ILE A 259 11.64 10.82 -0.96
C ILE A 259 10.26 10.29 -1.37
N ASP A 260 9.50 11.12 -2.07
CA ASP A 260 8.16 10.82 -2.57
C ASP A 260 8.05 11.40 -3.98
N CYS A 261 7.83 10.53 -4.98
CA CYS A 261 7.80 10.88 -6.39
C CYS A 261 6.71 10.13 -7.15
N GLU A 262 5.79 10.87 -7.77
CA GLU A 262 4.70 10.33 -8.58
C GLU A 262 4.50 11.17 -9.85
N ILE A 263 3.93 10.58 -10.89
CA ILE A 263 3.53 11.33 -12.09
C ILE A 263 2.29 12.15 -11.77
N ILE A 264 2.30 13.43 -12.17
CA ILE A 264 1.13 14.29 -12.04
C ILE A 264 0.03 13.74 -12.97
N PRO A 265 -1.12 13.29 -12.44
CA PRO A 265 -2.20 12.82 -13.29
C PRO A 265 -2.62 13.97 -14.20
N LYS A 266 -2.61 13.73 -15.53
CA LYS A 266 -3.25 14.66 -16.46
C LYS A 266 -4.68 14.82 -15.99
N ARG A 267 -5.06 16.03 -15.54
CA ARG A 267 -6.44 16.32 -15.16
C ARG A 267 -7.33 15.97 -16.35
N ILE A 268 -8.00 14.82 -16.30
CA ILE A 268 -9.13 14.57 -17.17
C ILE A 268 -10.19 15.54 -16.65
N PRO A 269 -10.64 16.53 -17.44
CA PRO A 269 -11.72 17.40 -17.00
C PRO A 269 -12.91 16.51 -16.67
N VAL A 270 -13.21 16.37 -15.38
CA VAL A 270 -14.42 15.74 -14.93
C VAL A 270 -15.53 16.59 -15.53
N LYS A 271 -16.25 16.07 -16.53
CA LYS A 271 -17.53 16.64 -16.93
C LYS A 271 -18.32 16.74 -15.64
N CYS A 272 -18.57 17.97 -15.16
CA CYS A 272 -19.43 18.20 -14.01
C CYS A 272 -20.71 17.39 -14.22
N ARG A 273 -20.85 16.28 -13.49
CA ARG A 273 -22.17 15.71 -13.26
C ARG A 273 -22.82 16.72 -12.33
N LEU A 274 -23.60 17.61 -12.93
CA LEU A 274 -24.59 18.37 -12.18
C LEU A 274 -25.43 17.32 -11.46
N TYR A 275 -25.26 17.22 -10.14
CA TYR A 275 -26.26 16.56 -9.31
C TYR A 275 -27.56 17.30 -9.56
N PRO A 276 -28.67 16.61 -9.87
CA PRO A 276 -29.97 17.26 -9.84
C PRO A 276 -30.18 17.71 -8.39
N PHE A 277 -30.11 19.01 -8.16
CA PHE A 277 -30.64 19.62 -6.96
C PHE A 277 -32.13 19.26 -6.94
N ASP A 278 -32.54 18.48 -5.93
CA ASP A 278 -33.94 18.28 -5.61
C ASP A 278 -34.55 19.64 -5.29
N PHE A 279 -35.23 20.21 -6.28
CA PHE A 279 -36.18 21.27 -6.05
C PHE A 279 -37.53 20.62 -5.70
N ARG A 280 -37.84 20.72 -4.41
CA ARG A 280 -39.13 20.55 -3.70
C ARG A 280 -39.45 19.18 -3.12
#